data_AF-A0A8J5UY95-F1
#
_entry.id   AF-A0A8J5UY95-F1
#
_cell.length_a   1.000
_cell.length_b   1.000
_cell.length_c   1.000
_cell.angle_alpha   90.00
_cell.angle_beta   90.00
_cell.angle_gamma   90.00
#
_symmetry.space_group_name_H-M   'P 1'
#
loop_
_entity.id
_entity.type
_entity.pdbx_description
1 polymer ?
#
loop_
_entity_poly.entity_id
_entity_poly.type
_entity_poly.pdbx_seq_one_letter_code
_entity_poly.pdbx_strand_id
1 'polypeptide(L)'
;MARELMSLRLLETHYGVDGAGATDAELVELYRGLFARFDRDGDGAIDQDEFRAEMKEVMLAVASGLGFLPVQMVVEEGSFLKRAVERELARAA
;
A
#
# COMPACT_ATOMS: atom_id res chain seq x y z
N MET A 1 8.15 13.57 7.74
CA MET A 1 7.62 12.20 7.50
C MET A 1 6.13 12.09 7.79
N ALA A 2 5.57 12.68 8.87
CA ALA A 2 4.11 12.72 9.14
C ALA A 2 3.23 13.08 7.93
N ARG A 3 3.64 14.10 7.15
CA ARG A 3 2.98 14.54 5.92
C ARG A 3 2.88 13.45 4.84
N GLU A 4 3.86 12.55 4.75
CA GLU A 4 3.90 11.50 3.72
C GLU A 4 2.99 10.31 4.06
N LEU A 5 2.79 9.97 5.33
CA LEU A 5 1.79 8.94 5.68
C LEU A 5 0.36 9.45 5.55
N MET A 6 0.14 10.75 5.79
CA MET A 6 -1.13 11.40 5.45
C MET A 6 -1.35 11.41 3.93
N SER A 7 -0.30 11.61 3.12
CA SER A 7 -0.42 11.56 1.64
C SER A 7 -0.67 10.15 1.11
N LEU A 8 -0.08 9.13 1.75
CA LEU A 8 -0.32 7.71 1.46
C LEU A 8 -1.64 7.17 2.01
N ARG A 9 -2.44 7.99 2.71
CA ARG A 9 -3.74 7.63 3.31
C ARG A 9 -3.72 6.40 4.22
N LEU A 10 -2.55 6.03 4.75
CA LEU A 10 -2.39 4.86 5.62
C LEU A 10 -3.13 5.01 6.96
N LEU A 11 -3.50 6.24 7.33
CA LEU A 11 -4.26 6.62 8.51
C LEU A 11 -5.74 6.89 8.22
N GLU A 12 -6.21 6.75 6.98
CA GLU A 12 -7.63 6.89 6.67
C GLU A 12 -8.39 5.66 7.22
N THR A 13 -8.70 5.66 8.52
CA THR A 13 -9.68 4.76 9.13
C THR A 13 -11.12 5.05 8.68
N HIS A 14 -11.32 6.04 7.81
CA HIS A 14 -12.61 6.65 7.51
C HIS A 14 -13.01 6.67 6.02
N TYR A 15 -12.28 6.00 5.12
CA TYR A 15 -12.68 5.89 3.69
C TYR A 15 -13.16 7.22 3.07
N GLY A 16 -12.44 8.31 3.30
CA GLY A 16 -12.80 9.64 2.77
C GLY A 16 -13.74 10.50 3.63
N VAL A 17 -13.90 10.21 4.93
CA VAL A 17 -14.52 11.15 5.89
C VAL A 17 -13.44 11.76 6.79
N ASP A 18 -13.31 13.09 6.78
CA ASP A 18 -12.31 13.84 7.56
C ASP A 18 -12.59 13.70 9.07
N GLY A 19 -11.98 12.69 9.70
CA GLY A 19 -11.88 12.56 11.14
C GLY A 19 -10.73 13.40 11.72
N ALA A 20 -10.77 13.69 13.02
CA ALA A 20 -9.69 14.39 13.72
C ALA A 20 -8.37 13.63 13.49
N GLY A 21 -7.40 14.29 12.86
CA GLY A 21 -6.09 13.70 12.56
C GLY A 21 -5.42 13.20 13.84
N ALA A 22 -4.74 12.05 13.75
CA ALA A 22 -3.96 11.49 14.85
C ALA A 22 -2.99 12.53 15.43
N THR A 23 -2.85 12.55 16.75
CA THR A 23 -1.89 13.44 17.42
C THR A 23 -0.44 13.04 17.09
N ASP A 24 0.49 13.98 17.20
CA ASP A 24 1.92 13.73 16.96
C ASP A 24 2.47 12.56 17.80
N ALA A 25 1.98 12.37 19.03
CA ALA A 25 2.39 11.27 19.89
C ALA A 25 1.87 9.92 19.40
N GLU A 26 0.61 9.86 18.96
CA GLU A 26 0.00 8.65 18.40
C GLU A 26 0.66 8.27 17.07
N LEU A 27 1.01 9.26 16.26
CA LEU A 27 1.79 9.08 15.04
C LEU A 27 3.15 8.44 15.34
N VAL A 28 3.89 8.98 16.32
CA VAL A 28 5.22 8.46 16.70
C VAL A 28 5.14 7.01 17.15
N GLU A 29 4.16 6.64 17.97
CA GLU A 29 3.99 5.25 18.41
C GLU A 29 3.64 4.32 17.24
N LEU A 30 2.80 4.77 16.30
CA LEU A 30 2.51 4.02 15.08
C LEU A 30 3.76 3.82 14.21
N TYR A 31 4.57 4.87 14.04
CA TYR A 31 5.84 4.78 13.30
C TYR A 31 6.78 3.79 13.96
N ARG A 32 6.92 3.83 15.29
CA ARG A 32 7.78 2.90 16.03
C ARG A 32 7.31 1.46 15.86
N GLY A 33 6.01 1.22 15.96
CA GLY A 33 5.45 -0.12 15.75
C GLY A 33 5.63 -0.63 14.31
N LEU A 34 5.44 0.24 13.31
CA LEU A 34 5.66 -0.12 11.91
C LEU A 34 7.14 -0.36 11.61
N PHE A 35 8.02 0.50 12.11
CA PHE A 35 9.45 0.37 11.90
C PHE A 35 9.98 -0.92 12.51
N ALA A 36 9.61 -1.23 13.76
CA ALA A 36 9.99 -2.47 14.43
C ALA A 36 9.45 -3.75 13.76
N ARG A 37 8.47 -3.63 12.85
CA ARG A 37 8.02 -4.75 12.03
C ARG A 37 8.90 -4.94 10.79
N PHE A 38 9.45 -3.85 10.25
CA PHE A 38 10.33 -3.88 9.09
C PHE A 38 11.77 -4.22 9.44
N ASP A 39 12.30 -3.63 10.50
CA ASP A 39 13.61 -3.92 11.08
C ASP A 39 13.54 -5.28 11.81
N ARG A 40 13.89 -6.36 11.10
CA ARG A 40 13.74 -7.74 11.59
C ARG A 40 14.94 -8.18 12.41
N ASP A 41 16.11 -7.66 12.09
CA ASP A 41 17.34 -7.98 12.81
C ASP A 41 17.59 -7.03 14.00
N GLY A 42 16.85 -5.92 14.09
CA GLY A 42 16.88 -4.98 15.20
C GLY A 42 18.09 -4.06 15.16
N ASP A 43 18.71 -3.85 13.99
CA ASP A 43 19.88 -3.01 13.82
C ASP A 43 19.55 -1.50 13.81
N GLY A 44 18.26 -1.16 13.81
CA GLY A 44 17.76 0.22 13.81
C GLY A 44 17.74 0.86 12.43
N ALA A 45 17.99 0.09 11.37
CA ALA A 45 17.83 0.46 9.98
C ALA A 45 16.79 -0.47 9.31
N ILE A 46 16.43 -0.15 8.06
CA ILE A 46 15.65 -1.05 7.22
C ILE A 46 16.45 -1.19 5.94
N ASP A 47 16.95 -2.40 5.69
CA ASP A 47 17.67 -2.68 4.46
C ASP A 47 16.71 -3.03 3.29
N GLN A 48 17.27 -3.24 2.10
CA GLN A 48 16.47 -3.53 0.90
C GLN A 48 15.77 -4.89 0.96
N ASP A 49 16.38 -5.88 1.61
CA ASP A 49 15.86 -7.24 1.70
C ASP A 49 14.73 -7.30 2.74
N GLU A 50 14.89 -6.62 3.88
CA GLU A 50 13.87 -6.42 4.89
C GLU A 50 12.65 -5.68 4.33
N PHE A 51 12.88 -4.55 3.66
CA PHE A 51 11.80 -3.81 3.01
C PHE A 51 11.06 -4.67 1.99
N ARG A 52 11.79 -5.39 1.14
CA ARG A 52 11.19 -6.27 0.13
C ARG A 52 10.36 -7.38 0.77
N ALA A 53 10.87 -7.98 1.84
CA ALA A 53 10.21 -9.08 2.51
C ALA A 53 8.92 -8.64 3.20
N GLU A 54 8.93 -7.53 3.95
CA GLU A 54 7.71 -7.01 4.56
C GLU A 54 6.71 -6.50 3.54
N MET A 55 7.16 -5.79 2.49
CA MET A 55 6.24 -5.31 1.45
C MET A 55 5.54 -6.45 0.71
N LYS A 56 6.22 -7.60 0.54
CA LYS A 56 5.59 -8.81 0.00
C LYS A 56 4.45 -9.30 0.90
N GLU A 57 4.68 -9.38 2.21
CA GLU A 57 3.65 -9.80 3.17
C GLU A 57 2.47 -8.81 3.20
N VAL A 58 2.75 -7.50 3.14
CA VAL A 58 1.71 -6.46 3.00
C VAL A 58 0.88 -6.68 1.74
N MET A 59 1.52 -6.90 0.59
CA MET A 59 0.81 -7.16 -0.67
C MET A 59 -0.02 -8.44 -0.62
N LEU A 60 0.47 -9.50 0.02
CA LEU A 60 -0.29 -10.75 0.20
C LEU A 60 -1.51 -10.56 1.11
N ALA A 61 -1.37 -9.77 2.18
CA ALA A 61 -2.49 -9.42 3.06
C ALA A 61 -3.54 -8.60 2.31
N VAL A 62 -3.11 -7.63 1.49
CA VAL A 62 -4.01 -6.87 0.61
C VAL A 62 -4.71 -7.80 -0.39
N ALA A 63 -3.99 -8.68 -1.06
CA ALA A 63 -4.56 -9.64 -2.00
C ALA A 63 -5.59 -10.56 -1.32
N SER A 64 -5.30 -11.01 -0.10
CA SER A 64 -6.22 -11.82 0.70
C SER A 64 -7.47 -11.03 1.12
N GLY A 65 -7.32 -9.75 1.48
CA GLY A 65 -8.43 -8.86 1.83
C GLY A 65 -9.32 -8.48 0.65
N LEU A 66 -8.78 -8.44 -0.56
CA LEU A 66 -9.56 -8.21 -1.79
C LEU A 66 -10.46 -9.40 -2.13
N GLY A 67 -10.04 -10.63 -1.79
CA GLY A 67 -10.82 -11.84 -2.04
C GLY A 67 -11.19 -12.01 -3.53
N PHE A 68 -12.51 -11.97 -3.83
CA PHE A 68 -13.07 -12.04 -5.19
C PHE A 68 -13.56 -10.68 -5.71
N LEU A 69 -13.32 -9.58 -5.00
CA LEU A 69 -13.78 -8.27 -5.41
C LEU A 69 -12.99 -7.82 -6.66
N PRO A 70 -13.68 -7.43 -7.75
CA PRO A 70 -12.99 -6.96 -8.93
C PRO A 70 -12.22 -5.67 -8.61
N VAL A 71 -10.91 -5.68 -8.87
CA VAL A 71 -10.08 -4.49 -8.79
C VAL A 71 -10.34 -3.66 -10.04
N GLN A 72 -10.97 -2.49 -9.88
CA GLN A 72 -11.12 -1.53 -10.97
C GLN A 72 -9.87 -0.66 -11.05
N MET A 73 -9.19 -0.72 -12.20
CA MET A 73 -7.95 0.03 -12.43
C MET A 73 -8.18 1.10 -13.49
N VAL A 74 -7.82 2.35 -13.18
CA VAL A 74 -7.75 3.43 -14.17
C VAL A 74 -6.40 3.35 -14.85
N VAL A 75 -6.40 3.23 -16.17
CA VAL A 75 -5.20 3.00 -16.96
C VAL A 75 -5.00 4.17 -17.91
N GLU A 76 -3.78 4.69 -17.98
CA GLU A 76 -3.43 5.76 -18.91
C GLU A 76 -3.54 5.30 -20.37
N GLU A 77 -4.00 6.21 -21.23
CA GLU A 77 -4.19 5.96 -22.65
C GLU A 77 -2.85 5.65 -23.34
N GLY A 78 -2.81 4.61 -24.17
CA GLY A 78 -1.58 4.15 -24.84
C GLY A 78 -0.55 3.44 -23.95
N SER A 79 -0.79 3.32 -22.64
CA SER A 79 0.10 2.58 -21.74
C SER A 79 0.17 1.08 -22.08
N PHE A 80 1.22 0.41 -21.62
CA PHE A 80 1.39 -1.04 -21.84
C PHE A 80 0.23 -1.87 -21.28
N LEU A 81 -0.32 -1.48 -20.13
CA LEU A 81 -1.45 -2.18 -19.53
C LEU A 81 -2.73 -2.02 -20.36
N LYS A 82 -2.98 -0.82 -20.90
CA LYS A 82 -4.12 -0.57 -21.79
C LYS A 82 -4.05 -1.45 -23.05
N ARG A 83 -2.87 -1.50 -23.68
CA ARG A 83 -2.61 -2.33 -24.87
C ARG A 83 -2.76 -3.83 -24.59
N ALA A 84 -2.34 -4.29 -23.41
CA ALA A 84 -2.51 -5.69 -23.01
C ALA A 84 -4.00 -6.05 -22.88
N VAL A 85 -4.79 -5.19 -22.24
CA VAL A 85 -6.25 -5.37 -22.11
C VAL A 85 -6.93 -5.42 -23.48
N GLU A 86 -6.63 -4.48 -24.38
CA GLU A 86 -7.21 -4.45 -25.74
C GLU A 86 -6.90 -5.72 -26.53
N ARG A 87 -5.68 -6.24 -26.42
CA ARG A 87 -5.28 -7.49 -27.10
C ARG A 87 -6.07 -8.69 -26.60
N GLU A 88 -6.26 -8.81 -25.29
CA GLU A 88 -7.01 -9.94 -24.72
C GLU A 88 -8.51 -9.82 -25.00
N LEU A 89 -9.08 -8.61 -25.00
CA LEU A 89 -10.45 -8.38 -25.45
C LEU A 89 -10.65 -8.77 -26.92
N ALA A 90 -9.69 -8.47 -27.80
CA ALA A 90 -9.75 -8.86 -29.21
C ALA A 90 -9.61 -10.37 -29.45
N ARG A 91 -9.05 -11.12 -28.49
CA ARG A 91 -8.96 -12.59 -28.54
C ARG A 91 -10.21 -13.29 -28.02
N ALA A 92 -10.98 -12.62 -27.16
CA ALA A 92 -12.21 -13.14 -26.58
C ALA A 92 -13.47 -12.90 -27.43
N ALA A 93 -13.34 -12.11 -28.52
CA ALA A 93 -14.38 -11.85 -29.51
C ALA A 93 -14.27 -12.82 -30.70
#